data_AF-A0A1Q7AXU2-F1
#
_entry.id   AF-A0A1Q7AXU2-F1
#
_cell.length_a   1.000
_cell.length_b   1.000
_cell.length_c   1.000
_cell.angle_alpha   90.00
_cell.angle_beta   90.00
_cell.angle_gamma   90.00
#
_symmetry.space_group_name_H-M   'P 1'
#
loop_
_entity.id
_entity.type
_entity.pdbx_description
1 polymer ?
#
loop_
_entity_poly.entity_id
_entity_poly.type
_entity_poly.pdbx_seq_one_letter_code
_entity_poly.pdbx_strand_id
1 'polypeptide(L)'
;MNQTPGAIGYIELGYATANKIPFGTVRNSSGNWITPSLESVTAAAAGAMKDMGPNTDFRVSITNSTGPQAYPIASFTWFLVHKSYADTAKARALIQFIWWAESEGQAKAPQLGYAPLPRDLHPWIQARLKSVTAGGRAVWKAAE
;
A
#
# COMPACT_ATOMS: atom_id res chain seq x y z
N MET A 1 17.97 18.20 0.64
CA MET A 1 18.57 18.11 1.99
C MET A 1 20.05 18.43 1.97
N ASN A 2 20.84 17.86 1.06
CA ASN A 2 22.32 18.00 1.09
C ASN A 2 22.87 19.41 0.83
N GLN A 3 22.07 20.36 0.36
CA GLN A 3 22.50 21.73 0.05
C GLN A 3 22.16 22.75 1.15
N THR A 4 21.42 22.34 2.19
CA THR A 4 20.97 23.22 3.26
C THR A 4 21.35 22.60 4.61
N PRO A 5 22.46 23.05 5.23
CA PRO A 5 22.89 22.54 6.52
C PRO A 5 21.77 22.62 7.56
N GLY A 6 21.53 21.52 8.28
CA GLY A 6 20.49 21.42 9.31
C GLY A 6 19.06 21.21 8.79
N ALA A 7 18.86 21.07 7.47
CA ALA A 7 17.52 20.84 6.93
C ALA A 7 16.92 19.49 7.36
N ILE A 8 15.63 19.50 7.65
CA ILE A 8 14.80 18.32 7.90
C ILE A 8 13.70 18.29 6.85
N GLY A 9 13.38 17.12 6.33
CA GLY A 9 12.22 16.93 5.46
C GLY A 9 11.71 15.50 5.50
N TYR A 10 10.54 15.30 4.91
CA TYR A 10 9.90 13.99 4.82
C TYR A 10 9.99 13.49 3.37
N ILE A 11 10.43 12.25 3.23
CA ILE A 11 10.60 11.55 1.95
C ILE A 11 10.22 10.09 2.15
N GLU A 12 9.87 9.43 1.05
CA GLU A 12 9.57 8.00 1.05
C GLU A 12 10.83 7.18 1.44
N LEU A 13 10.63 6.07 2.16
CA LEU A 13 11.70 5.25 2.75
C LEU A 13 12.60 4.61 1.69
N GLY A 14 12.02 4.07 0.63
CA GLY A 14 12.76 3.55 -0.54
C GLY A 14 13.67 4.61 -1.16
N TYR A 15 13.17 5.84 -1.33
CA TYR A 15 14.01 6.95 -1.83
C TYR A 15 15.17 7.27 -0.87
N ALA A 16 14.90 7.35 0.43
CA ALA A 16 15.94 7.62 1.43
C ALA A 16 17.02 6.53 1.44
N THR A 17 16.60 5.27 1.40
CA THR A 17 17.48 4.09 1.40
C THR A 17 18.34 4.03 0.14
N ALA A 18 17.73 4.18 -1.04
CA ALA A 18 18.44 4.11 -2.32
C ALA A 18 19.51 5.22 -2.46
N ASN A 19 19.24 6.40 -1.89
CA ASN A 19 20.14 7.56 -1.94
C ASN A 19 21.04 7.69 -0.70
N LYS A 20 21.02 6.71 0.21
CA LYS A 20 21.80 6.72 1.47
C LYS A 20 21.58 8.00 2.29
N ILE A 21 20.37 8.52 2.27
CA ILE A 21 19.98 9.71 3.04
C ILE A 21 19.75 9.28 4.49
N PRO A 22 20.41 9.90 5.49
CA PRO A 22 20.14 9.59 6.88
C PRO A 22 18.68 9.90 7.27
N PHE A 23 18.07 9.01 8.04
CA PHE A 23 16.72 9.16 8.57
C PHE A 23 16.67 8.78 10.05
N GLY A 24 15.74 9.40 10.79
CA GLY A 24 15.64 9.28 12.24
C GLY A 24 14.60 8.25 12.71
N THR A 25 14.72 7.86 13.98
CA THR A 25 13.72 7.07 14.69
C THR A 25 12.57 7.95 15.18
N VAL A 26 11.37 7.38 15.27
CA VAL A 26 10.18 8.09 15.76
C VAL A 26 9.49 7.25 16.82
N ARG A 27 9.07 7.90 17.92
CA ARG A 27 8.31 7.25 18.99
C ARG A 27 6.89 6.96 18.52
N ASN A 28 6.45 5.71 18.56
CA ASN A 28 5.10 5.30 18.17
C ASN A 28 4.09 5.44 19.31
N SER A 29 2.81 5.19 19.02
CA SER A 29 1.71 5.26 20.00
C SER A 29 1.87 4.33 21.20
N SER A 30 2.62 3.23 21.05
CA SER A 30 2.95 2.29 22.13
C SER A 30 4.12 2.76 23.00
N GLY A 31 4.70 3.92 22.69
CA GLY A 31 5.81 4.52 23.43
C GLY A 31 7.20 4.03 23.02
N ASN A 32 7.32 3.18 22.00
CA ASN A 32 8.57 2.60 21.53
C ASN A 32 9.22 3.48 20.45
N TRP A 33 10.55 3.61 20.47
CA TRP A 33 11.30 4.29 19.42
C TRP A 33 11.57 3.33 18.26
N ILE A 34 10.99 3.62 17.09
CA ILE A 34 11.04 2.74 15.93
C ILE A 34 11.86 3.39 14.82
N THR A 35 12.85 2.64 14.31
CA THR A 35 13.57 2.96 13.07
C THR A 35 12.69 2.55 11.88
N PRO A 36 12.55 3.38 10.83
CA PRO A 36 11.78 2.97 9.66
C PRO A 36 12.47 1.81 8.93
N SER A 37 11.68 0.79 8.63
CA SER A 37 12.05 -0.43 7.88
C SER A 37 10.80 -1.04 7.23
N LEU A 38 10.97 -1.96 6.27
CA LEU A 38 9.83 -2.64 5.66
C LEU A 38 9.00 -3.42 6.69
N GLU A 39 9.66 -4.02 7.67
CA GLU A 39 9.03 -4.75 8.78
C GLU A 39 8.21 -3.81 9.66
N SER A 40 8.73 -2.63 9.98
CA SER A 40 8.01 -1.63 10.80
C SER A 40 6.80 -1.03 10.08
N VAL A 41 6.85 -0.90 8.75
CA VAL A 41 5.71 -0.48 7.91
C VAL A 41 4.69 -1.61 7.81
N THR A 42 5.16 -2.86 7.68
CA THR A 42 4.29 -4.05 7.71
C THR A 42 3.57 -4.16 9.05
N ALA A 43 4.27 -3.91 10.16
CA ALA A 43 3.68 -3.85 11.50
C ALA A 43 2.65 -2.73 11.62
N ALA A 44 2.87 -1.59 10.95
CA ALA A 44 1.90 -0.50 10.91
C ALA A 44 0.59 -0.94 10.24
N ALA A 45 0.68 -1.59 9.07
CA ALA A 45 -0.49 -2.14 8.37
C ALA A 45 -1.21 -3.22 9.19
N ALA A 46 -0.47 -4.15 9.80
CA ALA A 46 -1.03 -5.19 10.66
C ALA A 46 -1.83 -4.61 11.84
N GLY A 47 -1.32 -3.53 12.46
CA GLY A 47 -1.99 -2.85 13.57
C GLY A 47 -3.35 -2.21 13.22
N ALA A 48 -3.59 -1.95 11.93
CA ALA A 48 -4.83 -1.34 11.42
C ALA A 48 -5.77 -2.35 10.74
N MET A 49 -5.39 -3.63 10.64
CA MET A 49 -6.21 -4.65 9.96
C MET A 49 -7.59 -4.83 10.60
N LYS A 50 -7.71 -4.59 11.91
CA LYS A 50 -8.98 -4.62 12.66
C LYS A 50 -10.00 -3.58 12.19
N ASP A 51 -9.54 -2.50 11.56
CA ASP A 51 -10.37 -1.40 11.07
C ASP A 51 -10.82 -1.65 9.61
N MET A 52 -10.43 -2.79 9.04
CA MET A 52 -10.80 -3.23 7.69
C MET A 52 -11.59 -4.54 7.74
N GLY A 53 -12.33 -4.81 6.66
CA GLY A 53 -13.13 -6.01 6.51
C GLY A 53 -13.64 -6.18 5.08
N PRO A 54 -14.51 -7.18 4.82
CA PRO A 54 -14.99 -7.50 3.48
C PRO A 54 -15.64 -6.34 2.71
N ASN A 55 -16.23 -5.38 3.43
CA ASN A 55 -16.90 -4.20 2.86
C ASN A 55 -16.03 -2.92 2.90
N THR A 56 -14.74 -3.05 3.18
CA THR A 56 -13.83 -1.89 3.29
C THR A 56 -13.81 -1.06 2.00
N ASP A 57 -13.75 0.25 2.14
CA ASP A 57 -13.49 1.19 1.05
C ASP A 57 -12.00 1.54 0.91
N PHE A 58 -11.15 0.86 1.68
CA PHE A 58 -9.69 0.99 1.74
C PHE A 58 -9.17 2.35 2.22
N ARG A 59 -10.04 3.27 2.67
CA ARG A 59 -9.62 4.56 3.24
C ARG A 59 -9.25 4.43 4.71
N VAL A 60 -8.38 3.47 5.02
CA VAL A 60 -7.89 3.22 6.38
C VAL A 60 -6.51 3.83 6.55
N SER A 61 -6.36 4.56 7.65
CA SER A 61 -5.08 5.12 8.05
C SER A 61 -4.26 4.06 8.80
N ILE A 62 -3.00 3.91 8.41
CA ILE A 62 -2.01 3.14 9.17
C ILE A 62 -1.00 4.05 9.88
N THR A 63 -1.22 5.37 9.80
CA THR A 63 -0.42 6.37 10.51
C THR A 63 -0.65 6.22 12.01
N ASN A 64 0.44 6.16 12.76
CA ASN A 64 0.46 5.98 14.21
C ASN A 64 -0.42 4.80 14.69
N SER A 65 -0.40 3.69 13.96
CA SER A 65 -1.19 2.52 14.32
C SER A 65 -0.71 1.89 15.63
N THR A 66 -1.59 1.13 16.28
CA THR A 66 -1.36 0.60 17.64
C THR A 66 -0.37 -0.56 17.73
N GLY A 67 0.32 -0.89 16.63
CA GLY A 67 1.31 -1.97 16.61
C GLY A 67 2.55 -1.60 17.43
N PRO A 68 3.03 -2.44 18.37
CA PRO A 68 4.17 -2.09 19.22
C PRO A 68 5.47 -1.87 18.44
N GLN A 69 5.58 -2.45 17.24
CA GLN A 69 6.71 -2.30 16.31
C GLN A 69 6.34 -1.42 15.10
N ALA A 70 5.18 -0.76 15.10
CA ALA A 70 4.73 0.06 13.98
C ALA A 70 5.56 1.34 13.88
N TYR A 71 6.09 1.62 12.69
CA TYR A 71 6.61 2.96 12.42
C TYR A 71 5.44 3.94 12.29
N PRO A 72 5.43 5.06 13.03
CA PRO A 72 4.23 5.88 13.14
C PRO A 72 3.95 6.75 11.90
N ILE A 73 4.91 6.88 10.98
CA ILE A 73 4.76 7.66 9.74
C ILE A 73 4.71 6.68 8.56
N ALA A 74 3.61 5.94 8.47
CA ALA A 74 3.35 4.97 7.41
C ALA A 74 1.99 5.25 6.75
N SER A 75 1.87 4.92 5.46
CA SER A 75 0.63 5.06 4.69
C SER A 75 0.54 3.99 3.62
N PHE A 76 -0.69 3.61 3.26
CA PHE A 76 -0.97 2.98 1.98
C PHE A 76 -0.88 4.01 0.83
N THR A 77 -0.88 3.49 -0.39
CA THR A 77 -1.15 4.24 -1.62
C THR A 77 -2.29 3.55 -2.35
N TRP A 78 -2.95 4.25 -3.28
CA TRP A 78 -4.19 3.76 -3.89
C TRP A 78 -4.21 3.96 -5.41
N PHE A 79 -4.75 2.97 -6.10
CA PHE A 79 -5.27 3.16 -7.46
C PHE A 79 -6.69 3.71 -7.40
N LEU A 80 -6.96 4.77 -8.15
CA LEU A 80 -8.33 5.21 -8.44
C LEU A 80 -8.77 4.62 -9.78
N VAL A 81 -9.86 3.85 -9.75
CA VAL A 81 -10.36 3.11 -10.91
C VAL A 81 -11.83 3.45 -11.11
N HIS A 82 -12.22 3.80 -12.34
CA HIS A 82 -13.64 3.99 -12.66
C HIS A 82 -14.42 2.68 -12.48
N LYS A 83 -15.66 2.77 -11.99
CA LYS A 83 -16.55 1.60 -11.87
C LYS A 83 -17.06 1.09 -13.22
N SER A 84 -17.15 1.97 -14.22
CA SER A 84 -17.66 1.66 -15.54
C SER A 84 -16.77 2.28 -16.61
N TYR A 85 -16.48 1.51 -17.66
CA TYR A 85 -15.72 1.93 -18.83
C TYR A 85 -16.52 1.71 -20.11
N ALA A 86 -16.24 2.51 -21.15
CA ALA A 86 -16.79 2.27 -22.48
C ALA A 86 -16.01 1.14 -23.20
N ASP A 87 -14.69 1.16 -23.07
CA ASP A 87 -13.79 0.20 -23.73
C ASP A 87 -13.55 -1.03 -22.85
N THR A 88 -14.11 -2.16 -23.30
CA THR A 88 -13.98 -3.46 -22.61
C THR A 88 -12.55 -3.98 -22.60
N ALA A 89 -11.79 -3.80 -23.68
CA ALA A 89 -10.42 -4.32 -23.78
C ALA A 89 -9.49 -3.55 -22.83
N LYS A 90 -9.60 -2.22 -22.82
CA LYS A 90 -8.85 -1.37 -21.89
C LYS A 90 -9.19 -1.67 -20.44
N ALA A 91 -10.47 -1.78 -20.10
CA ALA A 91 -10.92 -2.10 -18.75
C ALA A 91 -10.37 -3.46 -18.29
N ARG A 92 -10.42 -4.48 -19.16
CA ARG A 92 -9.88 -5.81 -18.84
C ARG A 92 -8.38 -5.77 -18.57
N ALA A 93 -7.61 -5.16 -19.46
CA ALA A 93 -6.15 -5.06 -19.30
C ALA A 93 -5.76 -4.33 -18.00
N LEU A 94 -6.45 -3.23 -17.68
CA LEU A 94 -6.22 -2.49 -16.44
C LEU A 94 -6.51 -3.34 -15.20
N ILE A 95 -7.65 -4.04 -15.16
CA ILE A 95 -8.03 -4.84 -14.01
C ILE A 95 -7.12 -6.06 -13.82
N GLN A 96 -6.67 -6.68 -14.90
CA GLN A 96 -5.66 -7.75 -14.86
C GLN A 96 -4.32 -7.25 -14.34
N PHE A 97 -3.86 -6.08 -14.82
CA PHE A 97 -2.63 -5.46 -14.33
C PHE A 97 -2.71 -5.16 -12.83
N ILE A 98 -3.79 -4.54 -12.36
CA ILE A 98 -3.95 -4.24 -10.93
C ILE A 98 -4.00 -5.54 -10.12
N TRP A 99 -4.73 -6.56 -10.58
CA TRP A 99 -4.74 -7.84 -9.88
C TRP A 99 -3.35 -8.46 -9.78
N TRP A 100 -2.59 -8.47 -10.88
CA TRP A 100 -1.19 -8.94 -10.86
C TRP A 100 -0.34 -8.11 -9.87
N ALA A 101 -0.43 -6.78 -9.92
CA ALA A 101 0.35 -5.88 -9.07
C ALA A 101 0.04 -6.07 -7.57
N GLU A 102 -1.22 -6.28 -7.22
CA GLU A 102 -1.69 -6.50 -5.84
C GLU A 102 -1.58 -7.96 -5.38
N SER A 103 -1.13 -8.88 -6.25
CA SER A 103 -0.91 -10.29 -5.91
C SER A 103 0.54 -10.71 -6.16
N GLU A 104 0.85 -11.35 -7.28
CA GLU A 104 2.19 -11.87 -7.62
C GLU A 104 3.24 -10.75 -7.70
N GLY A 105 2.84 -9.58 -8.20
CA GLY A 105 3.69 -8.40 -8.32
C GLY A 105 4.22 -7.89 -6.97
N GLN A 106 3.53 -8.16 -5.86
CA GLN A 106 3.96 -7.77 -4.52
C GLN A 106 5.33 -8.36 -4.14
N ALA A 107 5.74 -9.49 -4.74
CA ALA A 107 7.06 -10.06 -4.54
C ALA A 107 8.21 -9.13 -4.98
N LYS A 108 7.91 -8.12 -5.83
CA LYS A 108 8.87 -7.10 -6.27
C LYS A 108 8.93 -5.88 -5.35
N ALA A 109 7.92 -5.68 -4.50
CA ALA A 109 7.80 -4.47 -3.66
C ALA A 109 9.02 -4.23 -2.75
N PRO A 110 9.58 -5.24 -2.05
CA PRO A 110 10.73 -5.02 -1.17
C PRO A 110 11.98 -4.51 -1.90
N GLN A 111 12.19 -4.94 -3.15
CA GLN A 111 13.32 -4.51 -3.97
C GLN A 111 13.22 -3.03 -4.36
N LEU A 112 12.01 -2.48 -4.36
CA LEU A 112 11.72 -1.07 -4.63
C LEU A 112 11.59 -0.23 -3.35
N GLY A 113 11.80 -0.84 -2.17
CA GLY A 113 11.69 -0.15 -0.88
C GLY A 113 10.27 -0.07 -0.31
N TYR A 114 9.32 -0.88 -0.81
CA TYR A 114 7.95 -0.93 -0.33
C TYR A 114 7.67 -2.21 0.47
N ALA A 115 6.93 -2.06 1.58
CA ALA A 115 6.41 -3.19 2.32
C ALA A 115 5.27 -3.85 1.52
N PRO A 116 5.24 -5.19 1.39
CA PRO A 116 4.17 -5.87 0.69
C PRO A 116 2.84 -5.71 1.44
N LEU A 117 1.73 -5.70 0.71
CA LEU A 117 0.40 -5.70 1.31
C LEU A 117 0.16 -6.96 2.17
N PRO A 118 -0.59 -6.85 3.28
CA PRO A 118 -1.09 -8.01 4.00
C PRO A 118 -1.93 -8.89 3.08
N ARG A 119 -1.66 -10.21 3.07
CA ARG A 119 -2.39 -11.18 2.23
C ARG A 119 -3.89 -11.20 2.49
N ASP A 120 -4.31 -10.84 3.70
CA ASP A 120 -5.72 -10.76 4.09
C ASP A 120 -6.51 -9.71 3.29
N LEU A 121 -5.83 -8.74 2.66
CA LEU A 121 -6.47 -7.76 1.78
C LEU A 121 -6.82 -8.32 0.40
N HIS A 122 -6.14 -9.37 -0.07
CA HIS A 122 -6.33 -9.94 -1.41
C HIS A 122 -7.80 -10.26 -1.74
N PRO A 123 -8.57 -10.99 -0.90
CA PRO A 123 -9.97 -11.28 -1.22
C PRO A 123 -10.82 -10.00 -1.35
N TRP A 124 -10.54 -8.96 -0.58
CA TRP A 124 -11.29 -7.71 -0.61
C TRP A 124 -10.94 -6.88 -1.85
N ILE A 125 -9.66 -6.83 -2.22
CA ILE A 125 -9.19 -6.21 -3.47
C ILE A 125 -9.82 -6.93 -4.67
N GLN A 126 -9.81 -8.27 -4.67
CA GLN A 126 -10.41 -9.06 -5.73
C GLN A 126 -11.91 -8.78 -5.87
N ALA A 127 -12.65 -8.70 -4.75
CA ALA A 127 -14.06 -8.35 -4.74
C ALA A 127 -14.31 -6.94 -5.33
N ARG A 128 -13.46 -5.96 -5.01
CA ARG A 128 -13.54 -4.61 -5.57
C ARG A 128 -13.32 -4.61 -7.08
N LEU A 129 -12.32 -5.33 -7.57
CA LEU A 129 -12.02 -5.42 -8.99
C LEU A 129 -13.12 -6.14 -9.80
N LYS A 130 -13.75 -7.17 -9.21
CA LYS A 130 -14.92 -7.85 -9.78
C LYS A 130 -16.13 -6.94 -10.01
N SER A 131 -16.24 -5.84 -9.24
CA SER A 131 -17.33 -4.88 -9.39
C SER A 131 -17.19 -3.94 -10.60
N VAL A 132 -16.03 -3.93 -11.26
CA VAL A 132 -15.80 -3.06 -12.42
C VAL A 132 -16.48 -3.63 -13.66
N THR A 133 -17.11 -2.74 -14.44
CA THR A 133 -17.87 -3.09 -15.64
C THR A 133 -17.38 -2.34 -16.87
N ALA A 134 -17.69 -2.87 -18.05
CA ALA A 134 -17.61 -2.15 -19.30
C ALA A 134 -18.83 -2.49 -20.18
N GLY A 135 -19.45 -1.46 -20.77
CA GLY A 135 -20.70 -1.63 -21.51
C GLY A 135 -21.81 -2.33 -20.71
N GLY A 136 -21.84 -2.14 -19.39
CA GLY A 136 -22.81 -2.77 -18.48
C GLY A 136 -22.52 -4.22 -18.11
N ARG A 137 -21.38 -4.80 -18.53
CA ARG A 137 -20.99 -6.18 -18.22
C ARG A 137 -19.72 -6.22 -17.37
N ALA A 138 -19.63 -7.20 -16.46
CA ALA A 138 -18.42 -7.40 -15.67
C ALA A 138 -17.21 -7.69 -16.57
N VAL A 139 -16.06 -7.07 -16.28
CA VAL A 139 -14.83 -7.26 -17.07
C VAL A 139 -13.85 -8.25 -16.46
N TRP A 140 -14.11 -8.67 -15.22
CA TRP A 140 -13.27 -9.61 -14.50
C TRP A 140 -13.25 -10.98 -15.17
N LYS A 141 -12.06 -11.39 -15.59
CA LYS A 141 -11.69 -12.79 -15.81
C LYS A 141 -10.45 -13.01 -14.96
N ALA A 142 -10.43 -14.04 -14.11
CA ALA A 142 -9.21 -14.41 -13.41
C ALA A 142 -8.11 -14.62 -14.46
N ALA A 143 -6.89 -14.16 -14.18
CA ALA A 143 -5.76 -14.50 -15.04
C ALA A 143 -5.65 -16.03 -15.10
N GLU A 144 -5.55 -16.56 -16.32
CA GLU A 144 -5.29 -17.98 -16.59
C GLU A 144 -3.86 -18.36 -16.20
#